data_AF-A0A132MXV1-F1
#
_entry.id   AF-A0A132MXV1-F1
#
_cell.length_a   1.000
_cell.length_b   1.000
_cell.length_c   1.000
_cell.angle_alpha   90.00
_cell.angle_beta   90.00
_cell.angle_gamma   90.00
#
_symmetry.space_group_name_H-M   'P 1'
#
loop_
_entity.id
_entity.type
_entity.pdbx_description
1 polymer ?
#
loop_
_entity_poly.entity_id
_entity_poly.type
_entity_poly.pdbx_seq_one_letter_code
_entity_poly.pdbx_strand_id
1 'polypeptide(L)' 'MSEVLRRVEAGERLRVTVDRRPVAQIIPLPLKREALPVAEFLRWRERTGGADPQLTDELRDVLADTTDDLEIG' A
#
# COMPACT_ATOMS: atom_id res chain seq x y z
N MET A 1 21.60 -6.64 13.24
CA MET A 1 20.80 -5.42 13.01
C MET A 1 21.45 -4.26 13.75
N SER A 2 21.52 -3.05 13.19
CA SER A 2 22.02 -1.86 13.91
C SER A 2 20.98 -1.34 14.90
N GLU A 3 21.42 -0.85 16.07
CA GLU A 3 20.54 -0.24 17.09
C GLU A 3 19.72 0.93 16.55
N VAL A 4 20.30 1.71 15.62
CA VAL A 4 19.62 2.82 14.94
C VAL A 4 18.39 2.32 14.17
N LEU A 5 18.53 1.21 13.44
CA LEU A 5 17.42 0.67 12.65
C LEU A 5 16.35 0.02 13.54
N ARG A 6 16.74 -0.65 14.64
CA ARG A 6 15.79 -1.21 15.62
C ARG A 6 14.86 -0.15 16.19
N ARG A 7 15.40 1.03 16.49
CA ARG A 7 14.62 2.17 17.02
C ARG A 7 13.66 2.74 15.98
N VAL A 8 14.13 2.87 14.73
CA VAL A 8 13.28 3.32 13.62
C VAL A 8 12.16 2.32 13.35
N GLU A 9 12.44 1.02 13.36
CA GLU A 9 11.41 -0.02 13.24
C GLU A 9 10.36 0.05 14.35
N ALA A 10 10.76 0.43 15.57
CA ALA A 10 9.85 0.66 16.69
C ALA A 10 9.02 1.96 16.57
N GLY A 11 9.18 2.73 15.49
CA GLY A 11 8.39 3.94 15.21
C GLY A 11 9.15 5.26 15.40
N GLU A 12 10.41 5.24 15.82
CA GLU A 12 11.18 6.47 16.01
C GLU A 12 11.56 7.12 14.67
N ARG A 13 11.47 8.45 14.61
CA ARG A 13 11.93 9.24 13.46
C ARG A 13 13.26 9.90 13.80
N LEU A 14 14.31 9.57 13.06
CA LEU A 14 15.65 10.08 13.31
C LEU A 14 16.05 11.11 12.24
N ARG A 15 16.65 12.22 12.67
CA ARG A 15 17.22 13.24 11.79
C ARG A 15 18.73 13.04 11.67
N VAL A 16 19.21 12.96 10.44
CA VAL A 16 20.65 12.86 10.14
C VAL A 16 21.17 14.26 9.83
N THR A 17 22.26 14.64 10.52
CA THR A 17 22.90 15.94 10.36
C THR A 17 24.37 15.78 10.02
N VAL A 18 24.89 16.64 9.14
CA VAL A 18 26.31 16.80 8.82
C VAL A 18 26.66 18.26 9.06
N ASP A 19 27.72 18.54 9.81
CA ASP A 19 28.12 19.92 10.18
C ASP A 19 26.97 20.75 10.75
N ARG A 20 26.16 20.13 11.63
CA ARG A 20 24.94 20.71 12.23
C ARG A 20 23.84 21.08 11.22
N ARG A 21 23.98 20.72 9.96
CA ARG A 21 22.96 20.89 8.92
C ARG A 21 22.17 19.59 8.75
N PRO A 22 20.83 19.62 8.81
CA PRO A 22 20.02 18.44 8.49
C PRO A 22 20.18 18.09 7.01
N VAL A 23 20.48 16.82 6.74
CA VAL A 23 20.68 16.30 5.38
C VAL A 23 19.74 15.17 5.01
N ALA A 24 19.23 14.43 6.01
CA ALA A 24 18.29 13.33 5.76
C ALA A 24 17.44 13.04 7.01
N GLN A 25 16.44 12.18 6.82
CA GLN A 25 15.68 11.55 7.89
C GLN A 25 15.63 10.05 7.65
N ILE A 26 15.72 9.27 8.73
CA ILE A 26 15.43 7.84 8.71
C ILE A 26 14.08 7.68 9.41
N ILE A 27 13.08 7.26 8.66
CA ILE A 27 11.71 7.09 9.13
C ILE A 27 11.27 5.64 8.95
N PRO A 28 10.36 5.13 9.80
CA PRO A 28 9.77 3.83 9.59
C PRO A 28 9.05 3.84 8.25
N LEU A 29 9.25 2.78 7.46
CA LEU A 29 8.41 2.58 6.28
C LEU A 29 6.99 2.27 6.77
N PRO A 30 5.96 2.76 6.05
CA PRO A 30 4.60 2.35 6.35
C PRO A 30 4.54 0.83 6.28
N LEU A 31 4.00 0.19 7.33
CA LEU A 31 3.72 -1.24 7.27
C LEU A 31 2.84 -1.45 6.02
N LYS A 32 3.34 -2.25 5.08
CA LYS A 32 2.50 -2.78 4.02
C LYS A 32 1.47 -3.63 4.76
N ARG A 33 0.23 -3.14 4.86
CA ARG A 33 -0.84 -3.93 5.47
C ARG A 33 -1.00 -5.18 4.63
N GLU A 34 -0.66 -6.33 5.19
CA GLU A 34 -0.79 -7.63 4.51
C GLU A 34 -2.26 -7.99 4.33
N ALA A 35 -3.12 -7.49 5.21
CA ALA A 35 -4.57 -7.59 5.09
C ALA A 35 -5.22 -6.24 5.44
N LEU A 36 -6.26 -5.88 4.70
CA LEU A 36 -7.12 -4.73 4.96
C LEU A 36 -8.53 -5.25 5.24
N PRO A 37 -9.19 -4.87 6.35
CA PRO A 37 -10.58 -5.24 6.57
C PRO A 37 -11.46 -4.79 5.40
N VAL A 38 -12.39 -5.64 4.95
CA VAL A 38 -13.25 -5.37 3.78
C VAL A 38 -13.94 -4.01 3.90
N ALA A 39 -14.45 -3.65 5.08
CA ALA A 39 -15.10 -2.37 5.31
C ALA A 39 -14.15 -1.16 5.11
N GLU A 40 -12.87 -1.31 5.43
CA GLU A 40 -11.88 -0.25 5.22
C GLU A 40 -11.46 -0.17 3.75
N PHE A 41 -11.35 -1.31 3.07
CA PHE A 41 -11.11 -1.37 1.64
C PHE A 41 -12.21 -0.66 0.85
N LEU A 42 -13.50 -0.94 1.16
CA LEU A 42 -14.63 -0.29 0.49
C LEU A 42 -14.62 1.24 0.69
N ARG A 43 -14.40 1.71 1.92
CA ARG A 43 -14.25 3.16 2.19
C ARG A 43 -13.06 3.80 1.50
N TRP A 44 -11.96 3.06 1.32
CA TRP A 44 -10.82 3.54 0.56
C TRP A 44 -11.14 3.62 -0.94
N ARG A 45 -11.81 2.61 -1.50
CA ARG A 45 -12.26 2.57 -2.90
C ARG A 45 -13.24 3.71 -3.21
N GLU A 46 -14.22 3.95 -2.34
CA GLU A 46 -15.18 5.05 -2.51
C GLU A 46 -14.49 6.43 -2.61
N ARG A 47 -13.41 6.64 -1.83
CA ARG A 47 -12.67 7.91 -1.84
C ARG A 47 -11.69 8.06 -2.98
N THR A 48 -11.06 6.96 -3.38
CA THR A 48 -9.93 6.98 -4.33
C THR A 48 -10.40 6.71 -5.77
N GLY A 49 -11.62 6.20 -5.93
CA GLY A 49 -12.13 5.70 -7.19
C GLY A 49 -11.69 4.25 -7.44
N GLY A 50 -12.38 3.60 -8.39
CA GLY A 50 -11.98 2.31 -8.94
C GLY A 50 -11.17 2.49 -10.23
N ALA A 51 -10.94 1.37 -10.92
CA ALA A 51 -10.50 1.43 -12.31
C ALA A 51 -11.54 2.14 -13.20
N ASP A 52 -11.11 2.58 -14.39
CA ASP A 52 -11.99 3.18 -15.39
C ASP A 52 -13.18 2.23 -15.71
N PRO A 53 -14.43 2.72 -15.72
CA PRO A 53 -15.58 1.91 -16.10
C PRO A 53 -15.42 1.18 -17.45
N GLN A 54 -14.77 1.81 -18.45
CA GLN A 54 -14.56 1.22 -19.78
C GLN A 54 -13.65 0.00 -19.73
N LEU A 55 -12.78 -0.11 -18.72
CA LEU A 55 -11.87 -1.24 -18.56
C LEU A 55 -12.63 -2.57 -18.46
N THR A 56 -13.85 -2.57 -17.95
CA THR A 56 -14.66 -3.80 -17.85
C THR A 56 -14.94 -4.38 -19.24
N ASP A 57 -15.28 -3.53 -20.20
CA ASP A 57 -15.60 -3.96 -21.56
C ASP A 57 -14.34 -4.38 -22.32
N GLU A 58 -13.25 -3.62 -22.15
CA GLU A 58 -11.94 -3.97 -22.72
C GLU A 58 -11.43 -5.33 -22.23
N LEU A 59 -11.64 -5.64 -20.94
CA LEU A 59 -11.24 -6.92 -20.37
C LEU A 59 -12.08 -8.07 -20.91
N ARG A 60 -13.38 -7.87 -21.19
CA ARG A 60 -14.23 -8.90 -21.81
C ARG A 60 -13.78 -9.25 -23.22
N ASP A 61 -13.29 -8.27 -23.97
CA ASP A 61 -12.82 -8.49 -25.33
C ASP A 61 -11.47 -9.22 -25.39
N VAL A 62 -10.63 -9.05 -24.35
CA VAL A 62 -9.26 -9.59 -24.30
C VAL A 62 -9.17 -10.93 -23.57
N LEU A 63 -9.96 -11.13 -22.52
CA LEU A 63 -9.89 -12.32 -21.69
C LEU A 63 -10.78 -13.43 -22.27
N ALA A 64 -10.15 -14.55 -22.63
CA ALA A 64 -10.84 -15.72 -23.13
C ALA A 64 -11.63 -16.49 -22.05
N ASP A 65 -11.31 -16.26 -20.78
CA ASP A 65 -11.93 -16.91 -19.62
C ASP A 65 -11.95 -15.95 -18.42
N THR A 66 -12.98 -16.03 -17.59
CA THR A 66 -13.12 -15.20 -16.38
C THR A 66 -13.49 -16.04 -15.17
N THR A 67 -13.18 -15.51 -13.99
CA THR A 67 -13.47 -16.15 -12.70
C THR A 67 -14.85 -15.74 -12.16
N ASP A 68 -15.68 -15.07 -12.96
CA ASP A 68 -16.96 -14.51 -12.51
C ASP A 68 -17.96 -15.60 -12.11
N ASP A 69 -17.83 -16.79 -12.70
CA ASP A 69 -18.70 -17.95 -12.46
C ASP A 69 -18.16 -18.92 -11.38
N LEU A 70 -17.02 -18.62 -10.74
CA LEU A 70 -16.52 -19.47 -9.66
C LEU A 70 -17.24 -19.17 -8.34
N GLU A 71 -17.93 -20.18 -7.80
CA GLU A 71 -18.47 -20.09 -6.44
C GLU A 71 -17.34 -20.10 -5.41
N ILE A 72 -17.34 -19.12 -4.50
CA ILE A 72 -16.42 -19.09 -3.36
C ILE A 72 -16.99 -20.00 -2.28
N GLY A 73 -16.44 -21.21 -2.17
CA GLY A 73 -16.76 -22.18 -1.11
C GLY A 73 -16.17 -21.83 0.25
#